data_AF-A0A846QNF0-F1
#
_entry.id   AF-A0A846QNF0-F1
#
_cell.length_a   1.000
_cell.length_b   1.000
_cell.length_c   1.000
_cell.angle_alpha   90.00
_cell.angle_beta   90.00
_cell.angle_gamma   90.00
#
_symmetry.space_group_name_H-M   'P 1'
#
loop_
_entity.id
_entity.type
_entity.pdbx_description
1 polymer ?
#
loop_
_entity_poly.entity_id
_entity_poly.type
_entity_poly.pdbx_seq_one_letter_code
_entity_poly.pdbx_strand_id
1 'polypeptide(L)'
;MLKNQMIKVLALAFMLILNACKTEKSEPKKDNPSSEENLYFGYKPPGLTPEIFVAIKNPSQDWKLGNENSLDMKEFYFTYSGNDPFEDPVVVYRNEGSSYRVNKYSFKHNPSDSNTLYSRWNYIERTGSGWSKIKSLGPMFDREDWGIMVMSVSSNGTLVFDDYKSNDVIRMSRIIDGKREEPKLLGKHINTGKWTAHPFIAPDESFLIWGSERDEGYGMSDNYISFRQQDSSWGPAINMGDKINSTLVENGARLTPDGKYLLFGRSEEKEKEDGSTYWETTKYWVDAKIIETLRPQ
;
A
#
# COMPACT_ATOMS: atom_id res chain seq x y z
N MET A 1 61.40 -27.93 -56.07
CA MET A 1 62.19 -26.92 -55.33
C MET A 1 62.10 -25.60 -56.09
N LEU A 2 61.34 -24.63 -55.58
CA LEU A 2 61.46 -23.23 -55.99
C LEU A 2 61.27 -22.38 -54.75
N LYS A 3 62.29 -21.57 -54.47
CA LYS A 3 62.38 -20.67 -53.32
C LYS A 3 62.63 -19.27 -53.90
N ASN A 4 61.91 -18.31 -53.35
CA ASN A 4 62.19 -16.88 -53.32
C ASN A 4 62.37 -16.13 -54.64
N GLN A 5 61.51 -15.14 -54.87
CA GLN A 5 61.85 -13.71 -54.72
C GLN A 5 60.70 -12.86 -55.28
N MET A 6 60.40 -11.78 -54.57
CA MET A 6 59.90 -10.50 -55.10
C MET A 6 58.41 -10.38 -55.51
N ILE A 7 57.59 -9.67 -54.73
CA ILE A 7 57.43 -8.18 -54.67
C ILE A 7 56.38 -7.70 -55.70
N LYS A 8 55.41 -6.90 -55.20
CA LYS A 8 54.40 -6.10 -55.92
C LYS A 8 53.39 -6.98 -56.69
N VAL A 9 52.13 -7.08 -56.30
CA VAL A 9 51.14 -5.99 -56.33
C VAL A 9 49.98 -6.41 -55.42
N LEU A 10 49.81 -5.73 -54.29
CA LEU A 10 48.49 -5.34 -53.81
C LEU A 10 48.73 -4.18 -52.86
N ALA A 11 49.00 -3.08 -53.55
CA ALA A 11 49.04 -1.75 -53.01
C ALA A 11 47.62 -1.31 -52.66
N LEU A 12 47.54 -0.35 -51.74
CA LEU A 12 46.39 0.51 -51.48
C LEU A 12 45.14 -0.16 -50.91
N ALA A 13 45.11 -0.27 -49.60
CA ALA A 13 44.24 0.58 -48.78
C ALA A 13 44.41 0.14 -47.33
N PHE A 14 45.14 0.92 -46.53
CA PHE A 14 44.82 1.22 -45.13
C PHE A 14 45.89 2.19 -44.61
N MET A 15 45.95 3.37 -45.25
CA MET A 15 46.40 4.57 -44.57
C MET A 15 45.19 5.05 -43.77
N LEU A 16 45.21 4.87 -42.45
CA LEU A 16 44.89 5.94 -41.51
C LEU A 16 45.46 5.57 -40.14
N ILE A 17 46.46 6.38 -39.83
CA ILE A 17 47.38 6.35 -38.71
C ILE A 17 46.67 6.92 -37.48
N LEU A 18 46.91 6.24 -36.35
CA LEU A 18 47.06 6.77 -34.99
C LEU A 18 46.42 8.14 -34.71
N ASN A 19 45.31 8.12 -33.97
CA ASN A 19 45.05 9.17 -33.01
C ASN A 19 44.93 8.55 -31.62
N ALA A 20 46.03 8.67 -30.86
CA ALA A 20 46.14 8.29 -29.48
C ALA A 20 45.33 9.29 -28.63
N CYS A 21 44.13 8.90 -28.21
CA CYS A 21 43.48 9.54 -27.07
C CYS A 21 43.88 8.79 -25.80
N LYS A 22 44.64 9.50 -24.96
CA LYS A 22 44.98 9.14 -23.59
C LYS A 22 43.76 8.56 -22.86
N THR A 23 43.89 7.35 -22.36
CA THR A 23 42.97 6.83 -21.34
C THR A 23 43.32 7.52 -20.04
N GLU A 24 42.64 8.63 -19.73
CA GLU A 24 42.56 9.07 -18.33
C GLU A 24 41.84 7.96 -17.57
N LYS A 25 42.51 7.42 -16.54
CA LYS A 25 41.84 6.60 -15.53
C LYS A 25 40.75 7.48 -14.94
N SER A 26 39.49 7.22 -15.29
CA SER A 26 38.37 7.73 -14.52
C SER A 26 38.50 7.15 -13.12
N GLU A 27 38.82 7.98 -12.13
CA GLU A 27 38.57 7.67 -10.74
C GLU A 27 37.10 7.21 -10.60
N PRO A 28 36.80 6.18 -9.79
CA PRO A 28 35.42 5.83 -9.52
C PRO A 28 34.77 7.05 -8.87
N LYS A 29 33.78 7.64 -9.54
CA LYS A 29 32.94 8.67 -8.93
C LYS A 29 32.42 8.10 -7.61
N LYS A 30 32.74 8.83 -6.54
CA LYS A 30 32.25 8.62 -5.19
C LYS A 30 30.73 8.52 -5.17
N ASP A 31 30.29 7.62 -4.29
CA ASP A 31 28.98 7.57 -3.65
C ASP A 31 27.82 7.23 -4.58
N ASN A 32 27.73 5.94 -4.95
CA ASN A 32 26.40 5.35 -5.01
C ASN A 32 25.85 5.39 -3.57
N PRO A 33 24.73 6.08 -3.31
CA PRO A 33 24.10 6.00 -2.00
C PRO A 33 23.88 4.53 -1.67
N SER A 34 24.24 4.13 -0.45
CA SER A 34 24.04 2.75 0.00
C SER A 34 22.59 2.36 -0.27
N SER A 35 22.32 1.09 -0.58
CA SER A 35 20.94 0.61 -0.85
C SER A 35 19.94 0.95 0.26
N GLU A 36 20.41 1.31 1.46
CA GLU A 36 19.61 1.79 2.58
C GLU A 36 19.07 3.22 2.41
N GLU A 37 19.82 4.12 1.76
CA GLU A 37 19.42 5.54 1.58
C GLU A 37 18.22 5.71 0.61
N ASN A 38 17.90 4.68 -0.18
CA ASN A 38 16.77 4.69 -1.12
C ASN A 38 15.54 3.88 -0.66
N LEU A 39 15.56 3.24 0.52
CA LEU A 39 14.46 2.37 0.99
C LEU A 39 13.13 3.11 1.18
N TYR A 40 13.19 4.40 1.51
CA TYR A 40 12.03 5.28 1.59
C TYR A 40 12.08 6.33 0.50
N PHE A 41 12.44 5.97 -0.73
CA PHE A 41 12.29 6.88 -1.87
C PHE A 41 12.99 8.26 -1.70
N GLY A 42 14.09 8.29 -0.94
CA GLY A 42 14.83 9.53 -0.62
C GLY A 42 14.27 10.36 0.54
N TYR A 43 13.27 9.88 1.27
CA TYR A 43 12.77 10.55 2.47
C TYR A 43 13.70 10.38 3.68
N LYS A 44 13.80 11.43 4.49
CA LYS A 44 14.31 11.34 5.86
C LYS A 44 13.20 10.79 6.75
N PRO A 45 13.37 9.63 7.41
CA PRO A 45 12.31 9.06 8.23
C PRO A 45 11.98 9.88 9.48
N PRO A 46 10.71 9.86 9.94
CA PRO A 46 10.25 10.66 11.07
C PRO A 46 10.65 10.03 12.41
N GLY A 47 10.62 10.85 13.47
CA GLY A 47 10.75 10.40 14.86
C GLY A 47 9.41 10.00 15.50
N LEU A 48 9.32 10.13 16.83
CA LEU A 48 8.09 9.87 17.61
C LEU A 48 7.07 11.03 17.60
N THR A 49 7.30 12.04 16.76
CA THR A 49 6.37 13.14 16.52
C THR A 49 5.92 13.03 15.06
N PRO A 50 4.62 12.97 14.78
CA PRO A 50 4.15 12.87 13.41
C PRO A 50 4.58 14.05 12.54
N GLU A 51 5.03 13.74 11.34
CA GLU A 51 5.41 14.71 10.32
C GLU A 51 4.48 14.58 9.12
N ILE A 52 4.33 15.65 8.34
CA ILE A 52 3.54 15.59 7.10
C ILE A 52 4.28 14.70 6.11
N PHE A 53 3.58 13.73 5.55
CA PHE A 53 4.07 12.87 4.48
C PHE A 53 3.68 13.45 3.13
N VAL A 54 4.68 13.85 2.33
CA VAL A 54 4.48 14.42 0.98
C VAL A 54 5.08 13.48 -0.07
N ALA A 55 4.24 12.84 -0.87
CA ALA A 55 4.67 11.96 -1.95
C ALA A 55 5.55 12.69 -3.01
N ILE A 56 6.75 12.18 -3.26
CA ILE A 56 7.67 12.63 -4.30
C ILE A 56 7.21 11.94 -5.57
N LYS A 57 6.61 12.71 -6.49
CA LYS A 57 6.14 12.19 -7.77
C LYS A 57 7.33 11.88 -8.68
N ASN A 58 7.47 10.63 -9.13
CA ASN A 58 8.42 10.27 -10.18
C ASN A 58 7.70 9.70 -11.42
N PRO A 59 7.35 10.56 -12.39
CA PRO A 59 6.47 10.19 -13.52
C PRO A 59 6.99 9.04 -14.39
N SER A 60 8.29 8.72 -14.34
CA SER A 60 8.90 7.66 -15.16
C SER A 60 8.69 6.24 -14.64
N GLN A 61 8.39 6.08 -13.34
CA GLN A 61 8.17 4.76 -12.71
C GLN A 61 6.71 4.50 -12.34
N ASP A 62 5.85 5.49 -12.54
CA ASP A 62 4.51 5.54 -12.00
C ASP A 62 3.55 4.55 -12.66
N TRP A 63 3.73 4.14 -13.91
CA TRP A 63 2.78 3.21 -14.56
C TRP A 63 3.50 1.99 -15.09
N LYS A 64 3.12 0.79 -14.61
CA LYS A 64 3.60 -0.48 -15.16
C LYS A 64 2.42 -1.31 -15.66
N LEU A 65 2.48 -1.71 -16.93
CA LEU A 65 1.50 -2.63 -17.51
C LEU A 65 1.62 -3.95 -16.76
N GLY A 66 0.49 -4.41 -16.26
CA GLY A 66 0.52 -5.49 -15.33
C GLY A 66 0.31 -6.87 -15.94
N ASN A 67 -0.14 -7.03 -17.21
CA ASN A 67 -0.14 -8.32 -17.95
C ASN A 67 -0.08 -8.16 -19.48
N GLU A 68 0.80 -8.92 -20.13
CA GLU A 68 0.99 -8.98 -21.59
C GLU A 68 -0.04 -9.87 -22.31
N ASN A 69 -0.59 -10.89 -21.62
CA ASN A 69 -1.61 -11.80 -22.16
C ASN A 69 -3.04 -11.24 -22.05
N SER A 70 -3.22 -10.10 -21.37
CA SER A 70 -4.48 -9.35 -21.31
C SER A 70 -4.55 -8.25 -22.38
N LEU A 71 -3.70 -8.32 -23.40
CA LEU A 71 -3.79 -7.47 -24.60
C LEU A 71 -4.89 -7.92 -25.57
N ASP A 72 -5.84 -8.75 -25.12
CA ASP A 72 -7.04 -9.08 -25.91
C ASP A 72 -7.96 -7.88 -26.16
N MET A 73 -7.56 -6.68 -25.67
CA MET A 73 -8.26 -5.40 -25.74
C MET A 73 -9.67 -5.44 -25.16
N LYS A 74 -10.01 -6.49 -24.39
CA LYS A 74 -11.26 -6.61 -23.65
C LYS A 74 -11.08 -6.21 -22.19
N GLU A 75 -9.94 -6.52 -21.59
CA GLU A 75 -9.62 -6.10 -20.21
C GLU A 75 -8.10 -6.00 -20.01
N PHE A 76 -7.59 -4.88 -19.48
CA PHE A 76 -6.18 -4.70 -19.13
C PHE A 76 -6.01 -3.82 -17.90
N TYR A 77 -4.82 -3.78 -17.31
CA TYR A 77 -4.58 -2.99 -16.10
C TYR A 77 -3.15 -2.48 -15.96
N PHE A 78 -3.02 -1.48 -15.11
CA PHE A 78 -1.75 -0.89 -14.72
C PHE A 78 -1.66 -0.78 -13.20
N THR A 79 -0.43 -0.77 -12.70
CA THR A 79 -0.13 -0.38 -11.31
C THR A 79 0.29 1.09 -11.29
N TYR A 80 -0.14 1.86 -10.27
CA TYR A 80 0.19 3.28 -10.14
C TYR A 80 0.53 3.75 -8.72
N SER A 81 1.80 3.92 -8.38
CA SER A 81 2.22 4.36 -7.02
C SER A 81 1.86 5.82 -6.69
N GLY A 82 1.83 6.72 -7.67
CA GLY A 82 1.21 8.04 -7.56
C GLY A 82 1.51 8.88 -6.31
N ASN A 83 0.45 9.21 -5.55
CA ASN A 83 0.51 10.05 -4.35
C ASN A 83 0.76 9.26 -3.05
N ASP A 84 0.95 7.94 -3.13
CA ASP A 84 1.18 7.08 -1.96
C ASP A 84 2.14 5.94 -2.35
N PRO A 85 3.46 6.13 -2.21
CA PRO A 85 4.45 5.18 -2.70
C PRO A 85 4.47 3.87 -1.89
N PHE A 86 3.65 3.75 -0.84
CA PHE A 86 3.53 2.55 -0.01
C PHE A 86 2.29 1.72 -0.36
N GLU A 87 1.44 2.18 -1.29
CA GLU A 87 0.33 1.40 -1.84
C GLU A 87 0.39 1.41 -3.37
N ASP A 88 0.33 0.23 -3.99
CA ASP A 88 0.20 0.09 -5.44
C ASP A 88 -1.28 -0.09 -5.82
N PRO A 89 -2.07 0.98 -6.09
CA PRO A 89 -3.38 0.81 -6.67
C PRO A 89 -3.25 0.19 -8.07
N VAL A 90 -4.22 -0.68 -8.38
CA VAL A 90 -4.34 -1.29 -9.70
C VAL A 90 -5.53 -0.64 -10.42
N VAL A 91 -5.25 -0.06 -11.58
CA VAL A 91 -6.24 0.57 -12.45
C VAL A 91 -6.61 -0.42 -13.53
N VAL A 92 -7.89 -0.79 -13.61
CA VAL A 92 -8.41 -1.77 -14.56
C VAL A 92 -9.29 -1.08 -15.60
N TYR A 93 -9.03 -1.39 -16.87
CA TYR A 93 -9.80 -0.96 -18.03
C TYR A 93 -10.55 -2.16 -18.58
N ARG A 94 -11.88 -2.05 -18.75
CA ARG A 94 -12.72 -3.09 -19.34
C ARG A 94 -13.51 -2.54 -20.51
N ASN A 95 -13.47 -3.22 -21.63
CA ASN A 95 -14.25 -2.89 -22.82
C ASN A 95 -15.73 -3.27 -22.60
N GLU A 96 -16.63 -2.28 -22.66
CA GLU A 96 -18.08 -2.45 -22.59
C GLU A 96 -18.73 -2.09 -23.95
N GLY A 97 -18.13 -2.56 -25.05
CA GLY A 97 -18.62 -2.35 -26.41
C GLY A 97 -17.95 -1.14 -27.08
N SER A 98 -18.58 0.03 -27.00
CA SER A 98 -18.07 1.27 -27.64
C SER A 98 -17.15 2.10 -26.74
N SER A 99 -17.02 1.76 -25.46
CA SER A 99 -16.20 2.49 -24.49
C SER A 99 -15.48 1.54 -23.53
N TYR A 100 -14.43 2.06 -22.88
CA TYR A 100 -13.78 1.38 -21.77
C TYR A 100 -14.32 1.94 -20.45
N ARG A 101 -14.83 1.06 -19.60
CA ARG A 101 -15.05 1.37 -18.19
C ARG A 101 -13.73 1.28 -17.45
N VAL A 102 -13.40 2.35 -16.72
CA VAL A 102 -12.20 2.42 -15.88
C VAL A 102 -12.62 2.24 -14.43
N ASN A 103 -12.04 1.24 -13.76
CA ASN A 103 -12.21 1.02 -12.32
C ASN A 103 -10.83 1.09 -11.65
N LYS A 104 -10.69 1.95 -10.65
CA LYS A 104 -9.49 1.99 -9.80
C LYS A 104 -9.75 1.17 -8.55
N TYR A 105 -8.89 0.19 -8.28
CA TYR A 105 -8.93 -0.62 -7.08
C TYR A 105 -7.74 -0.30 -6.19
N SER A 106 -8.01 -0.02 -4.92
CA SER A 106 -7.00 0.04 -3.88
C SER A 106 -6.85 -1.36 -3.30
N PHE A 107 -5.75 -2.01 -3.64
CA PHE A 107 -5.44 -3.34 -3.16
C PHE A 107 -4.59 -3.29 -1.90
N LYS A 108 -4.74 -4.32 -1.05
CA LYS A 108 -4.01 -4.52 0.19
C LYS A 108 -3.15 -5.77 0.06
N HIS A 109 -1.90 -5.63 0.49
CA HIS A 109 -0.92 -6.71 0.44
C HIS A 109 -1.07 -7.59 1.68
N ASN A 110 -0.94 -8.90 1.50
CA ASN A 110 -0.55 -9.76 2.61
C ASN A 110 0.97 -9.58 2.82
N PRO A 111 1.45 -9.15 4.01
CA PRO A 111 2.87 -8.91 4.25
C PRO A 111 3.78 -10.13 4.03
N SER A 112 3.23 -11.35 4.16
CA SER A 112 3.95 -12.60 3.93
C SER A 112 3.64 -13.25 2.57
N ASP A 113 2.72 -12.68 1.79
CA ASP A 113 2.37 -13.15 0.47
C ASP A 113 2.18 -11.98 -0.50
N SER A 114 3.26 -11.63 -1.20
CA SER A 114 3.24 -10.63 -2.26
C SER A 114 2.57 -11.13 -3.55
N ASN A 115 2.17 -12.41 -3.62
CA ASN A 115 1.50 -12.95 -4.79
C ASN A 115 -0.01 -12.80 -4.74
N THR A 116 -0.61 -12.34 -3.64
CA THR A 116 -2.04 -12.07 -3.58
C THR A 116 -2.33 -10.67 -3.04
N LEU A 117 -3.20 -9.97 -3.76
CA LEU A 117 -3.67 -8.64 -3.41
C LEU A 117 -5.18 -8.65 -3.20
N TYR A 118 -5.64 -8.06 -2.11
CA TYR A 118 -7.05 -8.07 -1.69
C TYR A 118 -7.68 -6.68 -1.82
N SER A 119 -8.94 -6.60 -2.27
CA SER A 119 -9.68 -5.34 -2.38
C SER A 119 -11.17 -5.59 -2.15
N ARG A 120 -11.71 -5.16 -1.01
CA ARG A 120 -13.13 -5.22 -0.61
C ARG A 120 -13.76 -6.61 -0.79
N TRP A 121 -14.32 -6.90 -1.96
CA TRP A 121 -14.97 -8.18 -2.29
C TRP A 121 -14.10 -9.09 -3.15
N ASN A 122 -12.89 -8.65 -3.49
CA ASN A 122 -12.11 -9.21 -4.57
C ASN A 122 -10.66 -9.50 -4.16
N TYR A 123 -9.99 -10.32 -4.96
CA TYR A 123 -8.55 -10.45 -4.95
C TYR A 123 -8.00 -10.67 -6.37
N ILE A 124 -6.70 -10.46 -6.52
CA ILE A 124 -5.92 -10.81 -7.71
C ILE A 124 -4.65 -11.54 -7.28
N GLU A 125 -4.14 -12.41 -8.14
CA GLU A 125 -2.95 -13.21 -7.87
C GLU A 125 -1.84 -12.93 -8.88
N ARG A 126 -0.60 -13.03 -8.44
CA ARG A 126 0.57 -12.91 -9.30
C ARG A 126 0.73 -14.17 -10.13
N THR A 127 1.07 -13.97 -11.39
CA THR A 127 1.24 -14.95 -12.45
C THR A 127 2.59 -14.70 -13.12
N GLY A 128 3.06 -15.64 -13.94
CA GLY A 128 4.33 -15.48 -14.67
C GLY A 128 4.37 -14.26 -15.59
N SER A 129 3.21 -13.77 -16.02
CA SER A 129 3.09 -12.64 -16.95
C SER A 129 2.45 -11.41 -16.33
N GLY A 130 2.19 -11.38 -15.01
CA GLY A 130 1.41 -10.30 -14.41
C GLY A 130 0.52 -10.61 -13.22
N TRP A 131 -0.48 -9.79 -12.94
CA TRP A 131 -1.66 -10.11 -12.11
C TRP A 131 -2.77 -10.90 -12.88
N SER A 132 -3.55 -11.70 -12.15
CA SER A 132 -4.71 -12.41 -12.69
C SER A 132 -5.88 -11.46 -12.99
N LYS A 133 -6.94 -11.98 -13.62
CA LYS A 133 -8.26 -11.34 -13.58
C LYS A 133 -8.74 -11.19 -12.14
N ILE A 134 -9.63 -10.23 -11.89
CA ILE A 134 -10.31 -10.06 -10.61
C ILE A 134 -11.11 -11.32 -10.27
N LYS A 135 -10.90 -11.84 -9.06
CA LYS A 135 -11.62 -12.98 -8.49
C LYS A 135 -12.42 -12.50 -7.28
N SER A 136 -13.63 -13.03 -7.09
CA SER A 136 -14.39 -12.73 -5.87
C SER A 136 -13.84 -13.51 -4.68
N LEU A 137 -13.98 -12.96 -3.47
CA LEU A 137 -13.63 -13.62 -2.22
C LEU A 137 -14.63 -14.74 -1.83
N GLY A 138 -15.67 -14.93 -2.65
CA GLY A 138 -16.66 -15.98 -2.52
C GLY A 138 -17.92 -15.54 -1.77
N PRO A 139 -18.90 -16.44 -1.63
CA PRO A 139 -20.25 -16.13 -1.14
C PRO A 139 -20.29 -15.61 0.31
N MET A 140 -19.24 -15.84 1.10
CA MET A 140 -19.12 -15.26 2.45
C MET A 140 -18.93 -13.73 2.44
N PHE A 141 -18.46 -13.17 1.33
CA PHE A 141 -18.19 -11.75 1.14
C PHE A 141 -19.10 -11.13 0.07
N ASP A 142 -19.51 -11.90 -0.94
CA ASP A 142 -20.40 -11.47 -2.03
C ASP A 142 -21.83 -11.27 -1.53
N ARG A 143 -22.01 -10.21 -0.73
CA ARG A 143 -23.22 -9.91 0.02
C ARG A 143 -23.71 -8.51 -0.29
N GLU A 144 -25.00 -8.39 -0.55
CA GLU A 144 -25.64 -7.10 -0.82
C GLU A 144 -25.97 -6.32 0.45
N ASP A 145 -26.12 -7.01 1.58
CA ASP A 145 -26.49 -6.40 2.86
C ASP A 145 -25.29 -5.87 3.65
N TRP A 146 -24.06 -6.19 3.24
CA TRP A 146 -22.83 -5.62 3.79
C TRP A 146 -22.22 -4.56 2.87
N GLY A 147 -21.41 -3.69 3.47
CA GLY A 147 -20.68 -2.65 2.76
C GLY A 147 -19.24 -2.57 3.22
N ILE A 148 -18.28 -3.02 2.40
CA ILE A 148 -16.86 -2.96 2.75
C ILE A 148 -16.25 -1.69 2.18
N MET A 149 -15.87 -0.73 3.04
CA MET A 149 -15.15 0.46 2.60
C MET A 149 -13.64 0.17 2.50
N VAL A 150 -13.07 -0.33 3.59
CA VAL A 150 -11.65 -0.68 3.75
C VAL A 150 -11.51 -2.10 4.33
N MET A 151 -10.40 -2.73 3.96
CA MET A 151 -9.95 -4.01 4.48
C MET A 151 -8.47 -3.89 4.83
N SER A 152 -8.00 -4.75 5.73
CA SER A 152 -6.60 -5.07 5.96
C SER A 152 -6.40 -6.58 6.05
N VAL A 153 -5.16 -7.02 5.80
CA VAL A 153 -4.80 -8.44 5.70
C VAL A 153 -3.55 -8.70 6.54
N SER A 154 -3.58 -9.71 7.40
CA SER A 154 -2.41 -10.16 8.17
C SER A 154 -1.54 -11.13 7.36
N SER A 155 -0.33 -11.43 7.86
CA SER A 155 0.55 -12.46 7.31
C SER A 155 -0.11 -13.84 7.25
N ASN A 156 -1.02 -14.11 8.18
CA ASN A 156 -1.77 -15.37 8.26
C ASN A 156 -2.98 -15.41 7.31
N GLY A 157 -3.20 -14.37 6.49
CA GLY A 157 -4.36 -14.27 5.60
C GLY A 157 -5.68 -13.96 6.31
N THR A 158 -5.62 -13.52 7.57
CA THR A 158 -6.78 -12.98 8.29
C THR A 158 -7.19 -11.68 7.64
N LEU A 159 -8.47 -11.59 7.28
CA LEU A 159 -9.08 -10.38 6.74
C LEU A 159 -9.80 -9.65 7.87
N VAL A 160 -9.53 -8.36 8.02
CA VAL A 160 -10.29 -7.47 8.92
C VAL A 160 -10.83 -6.32 8.09
N PHE A 161 -12.11 -6.02 8.22
CA PHE A 161 -12.78 -5.03 7.36
C PHE A 161 -13.95 -4.36 8.07
N ASP A 162 -14.28 -3.15 7.62
CA ASP A 162 -15.47 -2.43 8.07
C ASP A 162 -16.72 -2.84 7.29
N ASP A 163 -17.88 -2.69 7.91
CA ASP A 163 -19.20 -2.94 7.36
C ASP A 163 -20.10 -1.73 7.61
N TYR A 164 -20.04 -0.76 6.70
CA TYR A 164 -20.76 0.52 6.82
C TYR A 164 -22.28 0.38 6.69
N LYS A 165 -22.79 -0.75 6.20
CA LYS A 165 -24.24 -1.01 6.11
C LYS A 165 -24.81 -1.58 7.40
N SER A 166 -23.97 -2.18 8.25
CA SER A 166 -24.39 -2.82 9.50
C SER A 166 -24.02 -1.97 10.72
N ASN A 167 -24.34 -0.67 10.66
CA ASN A 167 -24.04 0.29 11.73
C ASN A 167 -22.53 0.46 12.00
N ASP A 168 -21.75 0.62 10.91
CA ASP A 168 -20.30 0.86 10.93
C ASP A 168 -19.56 -0.08 11.88
N VAL A 169 -19.56 -1.39 11.60
CA VAL A 169 -18.93 -2.40 12.46
C VAL A 169 -17.69 -3.00 11.81
N ILE A 170 -16.73 -3.43 12.63
CA ILE A 170 -15.56 -4.20 12.20
C ILE A 170 -15.84 -5.70 12.31
N ARG A 171 -15.50 -6.40 11.24
CA ARG A 171 -15.56 -7.85 11.10
C ARG A 171 -14.18 -8.45 10.86
N MET A 172 -14.03 -9.72 11.20
CA MET A 172 -12.79 -10.48 11.02
C MET A 172 -13.09 -11.89 10.50
N SER A 173 -12.31 -12.36 9.54
CA SER A 173 -12.36 -13.71 8.97
C SER A 173 -10.96 -14.29 8.90
N ARG A 174 -10.70 -15.33 9.69
CA ARG A 174 -9.40 -16.03 9.74
C ARG A 174 -9.34 -17.21 8.77
N ILE A 175 -8.13 -17.74 8.62
CA ILE A 175 -7.90 -19.06 8.04
C ILE A 175 -7.54 -20.00 9.19
N ILE A 176 -8.34 -21.04 9.40
CA ILE A 176 -8.13 -22.08 10.42
C ILE A 176 -8.09 -23.43 9.69
N ASP A 177 -7.05 -24.21 9.92
CA ASP A 177 -6.83 -25.51 9.25
C ASP A 177 -6.94 -25.43 7.72
N GLY A 178 -6.40 -24.37 7.14
CA GLY A 178 -6.43 -24.09 5.70
C GLY A 178 -7.79 -23.67 5.15
N LYS A 179 -8.80 -23.47 6.00
CA LYS A 179 -10.15 -23.04 5.61
C LYS A 179 -10.47 -21.66 6.14
N ARG A 180 -11.03 -20.81 5.28
CA ARG A 180 -11.53 -19.50 5.68
C ARG A 180 -12.81 -19.65 6.49
N GLU A 181 -12.86 -19.06 7.67
CA GLU A 181 -14.09 -18.97 8.46
C GLU A 181 -14.98 -17.81 7.99
N GLU A 182 -16.29 -17.92 8.25
CA GLU A 182 -17.21 -16.81 8.01
C GLU A 182 -16.81 -15.54 8.80
N PRO A 183 -16.96 -14.34 8.23
CA PRO A 183 -16.65 -13.10 8.94
C PRO A 183 -17.51 -12.89 10.19
N LYS A 184 -16.86 -12.76 11.35
CA LYS A 184 -17.49 -12.54 12.64
C LYS A 184 -17.30 -11.11 13.11
N LEU A 185 -18.29 -10.58 13.83
CA LEU A 185 -18.16 -9.29 14.51
C LEU A 185 -17.05 -9.35 15.57
N LEU A 186 -16.25 -8.29 15.64
CA LEU A 186 -15.35 -8.10 16.78
C LEU A 186 -16.13 -7.66 18.02
N GLY A 187 -15.51 -7.84 19.18
CA GLY A 187 -16.13 -7.58 20.49
C GLY A 187 -16.51 -6.10 20.68
N LYS A 188 -17.36 -5.85 21.68
CA LYS A 188 -17.90 -4.51 21.99
C LYS A 188 -16.83 -3.43 22.15
N HIS A 189 -15.65 -3.79 22.67
CA HIS A 189 -14.57 -2.81 22.87
C HIS A 189 -14.10 -2.18 21.55
N ILE A 190 -14.20 -2.90 20.43
CA ILE A 190 -13.89 -2.41 19.09
C ILE A 190 -15.14 -1.79 18.46
N ASN A 191 -16.25 -2.54 18.44
CA ASN A 191 -17.53 -2.13 17.84
C ASN A 191 -18.36 -1.26 18.78
N THR A 192 -17.79 -0.12 19.20
CA THR A 192 -18.44 0.94 19.99
C THR A 192 -18.07 2.29 19.41
N GLY A 193 -19.02 3.23 19.42
CA GLY A 193 -18.88 4.57 18.88
C GLY A 193 -19.70 4.76 17.61
N LYS A 194 -19.48 5.87 16.90
CA LYS A 194 -19.99 6.11 15.55
C LYS A 194 -18.85 6.02 14.54
N TRP A 195 -19.20 5.83 13.27
CA TRP A 195 -18.24 5.86 12.16
C TRP A 195 -17.04 4.92 12.39
N THR A 196 -17.30 3.75 12.97
CA THR A 196 -16.25 2.78 13.29
C THR A 196 -15.81 2.07 12.01
N ALA A 197 -14.64 2.45 11.50
CA ALA A 197 -14.21 2.09 10.15
C ALA A 197 -12.68 2.05 10.00
N HIS A 198 -12.22 1.76 8.78
CA HIS A 198 -10.80 1.83 8.39
C HIS A 198 -9.85 0.94 9.22
N PRO A 199 -10.16 -0.36 9.41
CA PRO A 199 -9.33 -1.21 10.25
C PRO A 199 -7.99 -1.56 9.61
N PHE A 200 -6.95 -1.60 10.43
CA PHE A 200 -5.62 -2.11 10.12
C PHE A 200 -5.18 -3.17 11.14
N ILE A 201 -5.09 -4.42 10.69
CA ILE A 201 -4.51 -5.52 11.45
C ILE A 201 -2.99 -5.55 11.25
N ALA A 202 -2.23 -5.68 12.35
CA ALA A 202 -0.78 -5.90 12.27
C ALA A 202 -0.46 -7.21 11.50
N PRO A 203 0.67 -7.29 10.78
CA PRO A 203 1.08 -8.50 10.06
C PRO A 203 1.05 -9.76 10.93
N ASP A 204 1.53 -9.65 12.17
CA ASP A 204 1.59 -10.72 13.16
C ASP A 204 0.32 -10.83 14.03
N GLU A 205 -0.72 -10.06 13.73
CA GLU A 205 -1.95 -9.93 14.50
C GLU A 205 -1.77 -9.48 15.96
N SER A 206 -0.63 -8.87 16.31
CA SER A 206 -0.34 -8.43 17.68
C SER A 206 -1.16 -7.22 18.13
N PHE A 207 -1.65 -6.41 17.18
CA PHE A 207 -2.54 -5.29 17.43
C PHE A 207 -3.49 -5.04 16.25
N LEU A 208 -4.58 -4.32 16.53
CA LEU A 208 -5.54 -3.82 15.55
C LEU A 208 -5.73 -2.31 15.78
N ILE A 209 -5.68 -1.52 14.71
CA ILE A 209 -5.99 -0.08 14.72
C ILE A 209 -7.26 0.18 13.91
N TRP A 210 -8.10 1.14 14.31
CA TRP A 210 -9.27 1.56 13.54
C TRP A 210 -9.64 3.02 13.87
N GLY A 211 -10.44 3.66 13.01
CA GLY A 211 -11.03 4.97 13.26
C GLY A 211 -12.40 4.84 13.92
N SER A 212 -12.74 5.72 14.87
CA SER A 212 -14.05 5.75 15.53
C SER A 212 -14.31 7.11 16.18
N GLU A 213 -15.56 7.59 16.16
CA GLU A 213 -16.02 8.73 16.97
C GLU A 213 -16.56 8.23 18.30
N ARG A 214 -16.02 8.72 19.42
CA ARG A 214 -16.46 8.39 20.78
C ARG A 214 -16.50 9.62 21.67
N ASP A 215 -17.35 9.59 22.69
CA ASP A 215 -17.59 10.73 23.58
C ASP A 215 -16.32 11.17 24.33
N GLU A 216 -15.42 10.23 24.64
CA GLU A 216 -14.13 10.47 25.30
C GLU A 216 -12.97 10.82 24.35
N GLY A 217 -13.25 10.99 23.04
CA GLY A 217 -12.26 11.30 22.02
C GLY A 217 -11.80 12.77 21.99
N TYR A 218 -10.83 13.06 21.12
CA TYR A 218 -10.30 14.41 20.92
C TYR A 218 -11.14 15.26 19.95
N GLY A 219 -11.84 14.61 19.03
CA GLY A 219 -12.50 15.29 17.93
C GLY A 219 -13.58 14.47 17.28
N MET A 220 -13.62 14.51 15.95
CA MET A 220 -14.59 13.78 15.16
C MET A 220 -14.25 12.28 15.16
N SER A 221 -13.35 11.82 14.30
CA SER A 221 -12.92 10.42 14.29
C SER A 221 -11.49 10.34 14.81
N ASP A 222 -11.26 9.53 15.83
CA ASP A 222 -9.93 9.27 16.40
C ASP A 222 -9.44 7.89 15.96
N ASN A 223 -8.12 7.72 15.87
CA ASN A 223 -7.51 6.38 15.82
C ASN A 223 -7.49 5.74 17.21
N TYR A 224 -8.01 4.52 17.29
CA TYR A 224 -7.94 3.63 18.45
C TYR A 224 -7.11 2.41 18.13
N ILE A 225 -6.47 1.84 19.15
CA ILE A 225 -5.69 0.61 19.07
C ILE A 225 -6.16 -0.39 20.13
N SER A 226 -6.15 -1.69 19.78
CA SER A 226 -6.34 -2.79 20.71
C SER A 226 -5.22 -3.81 20.52
N PHE A 227 -4.64 -4.25 21.63
CA PHE A 227 -3.59 -5.27 21.63
C PHE A 227 -4.18 -6.66 21.83
N ARG A 228 -3.63 -7.62 21.09
CA ARG A 228 -3.96 -9.03 21.24
C ARG A 228 -3.50 -9.55 22.59
N GLN A 229 -4.40 -10.22 23.31
CA GLN A 229 -4.15 -10.77 24.64
C GLN A 229 -3.62 -12.21 24.55
N GLN A 230 -3.08 -12.72 25.66
CA GLN A 230 -2.54 -14.10 25.74
C GLN A 230 -3.59 -15.17 25.43
N ASP A 231 -4.85 -14.94 25.77
CA ASP A 231 -5.98 -15.82 25.48
C ASP A 231 -6.52 -15.67 24.04
N SER A 232 -5.78 -14.97 23.18
CA SER A 232 -6.17 -14.66 21.80
C SER A 232 -7.41 -13.74 21.66
N SER A 233 -7.87 -13.11 22.73
CA SER A 233 -8.88 -12.05 22.67
C SER A 233 -8.26 -10.69 22.30
N TRP A 234 -9.11 -9.73 21.97
CA TRP A 234 -8.71 -8.33 21.77
C TRP A 234 -8.93 -7.55 23.07
N GLY A 235 -7.91 -6.83 23.52
CA GLY A 235 -7.97 -5.99 24.71
C GLY A 235 -8.91 -4.78 24.58
N PRO A 236 -9.01 -3.95 25.63
CA PRO A 236 -9.77 -2.70 25.56
C PRO A 236 -9.24 -1.79 24.45
N ALA A 237 -10.12 -0.93 23.93
CA ALA A 237 -9.72 0.11 23.00
C ALA A 237 -8.95 1.20 23.73
N ILE A 238 -7.80 1.58 23.17
CA ILE A 238 -6.92 2.61 23.69
C ILE A 238 -6.90 3.73 22.64
N ASN A 239 -7.27 4.95 23.05
CA ASN A 239 -7.13 6.13 22.19
C ASN A 239 -5.63 6.40 21.95
N MET A 240 -5.21 6.63 20.71
CA MET A 240 -3.78 6.79 20.35
C MET A 240 -3.15 8.12 20.80
N GLY A 241 -3.91 8.98 21.50
CA GLY A 241 -3.40 10.18 22.17
C GLY A 241 -3.24 11.38 21.24
N ASP A 242 -2.96 12.54 21.86
CA ASP A 242 -2.91 13.88 21.23
C ASP A 242 -1.81 14.08 20.19
N LYS A 243 -0.82 13.18 20.13
CA LYS A 243 0.18 13.18 19.06
C LYS A 243 -0.42 12.72 17.73
N ILE A 244 -1.28 11.69 17.78
CA ILE A 244 -1.90 11.10 16.60
C ILE A 244 -3.25 11.75 16.32
N ASN A 245 -4.09 11.84 17.35
CA ASN A 245 -5.46 12.31 17.25
C ASN A 245 -5.54 13.82 17.46
N SER A 246 -6.57 14.43 16.89
CA SER A 246 -6.81 15.87 16.97
C SER A 246 -8.31 16.16 17.05
N THR A 247 -8.69 17.42 16.92
CA THR A 247 -10.11 17.80 16.83
C THR A 247 -10.75 17.44 15.48
N LEU A 248 -9.95 16.97 14.50
CA LEU A 248 -10.37 16.70 13.13
C LEU A 248 -10.78 15.23 12.92
N VAL A 249 -10.78 14.74 11.68
CA VAL A 249 -11.06 13.35 11.33
C VAL A 249 -9.75 12.63 11.05
N GLU A 250 -9.26 11.84 11.99
CA GLU A 250 -8.21 10.87 11.75
C GLU A 250 -8.75 9.61 11.04
N ASN A 251 -7.99 9.09 10.07
CA ASN A 251 -8.39 7.91 9.31
C ASN A 251 -7.22 7.12 8.73
N GLY A 252 -7.50 5.86 8.41
CA GLY A 252 -6.64 5.03 7.55
C GLY A 252 -5.24 4.81 8.11
N ALA A 253 -5.10 4.74 9.44
CA ALA A 253 -3.85 4.43 10.11
C ALA A 253 -3.37 3.02 9.71
N ARG A 254 -2.11 2.89 9.28
CA ARG A 254 -1.52 1.63 8.82
C ARG A 254 0.01 1.67 8.91
N LEU A 255 0.64 0.51 8.94
CA LEU A 255 2.10 0.45 8.87
C LEU A 255 2.63 0.54 7.43
N THR A 256 3.87 1.02 7.29
CA THR A 256 4.70 0.75 6.11
C THR A 256 4.92 -0.76 5.96
N PRO A 257 5.23 -1.26 4.74
CA PRO A 257 5.41 -2.70 4.50
C PRO A 257 6.47 -3.37 5.39
N ASP A 258 7.48 -2.61 5.82
CA ASP A 258 8.54 -3.08 6.72
C ASP A 258 8.21 -2.91 8.21
N GLY A 259 7.03 -2.39 8.54
CA GLY A 259 6.53 -2.19 9.89
C GLY A 259 7.16 -1.04 10.67
N LYS A 260 8.09 -0.27 10.08
CA LYS A 260 8.87 0.72 10.85
C LYS A 260 8.17 2.05 11.08
N TYR A 261 7.20 2.40 10.25
CA TYR A 261 6.48 3.67 10.39
C TYR A 261 4.98 3.45 10.32
N LEU A 262 4.25 4.25 11.08
CA LEU A 262 2.81 4.37 11.01
C LEU A 262 2.46 5.55 10.09
N LEU A 263 1.65 5.30 9.09
CA LEU A 263 1.04 6.28 8.18
C LEU A 263 -0.42 6.50 8.60
N PHE A 264 -0.91 7.73 8.57
CA PHE A 264 -2.32 8.03 8.81
C PHE A 264 -2.76 9.29 8.05
N GLY A 265 -4.08 9.45 7.88
CA GLY A 265 -4.69 10.66 7.34
C GLY A 265 -5.30 11.50 8.45
N ARG A 266 -5.24 12.82 8.28
CA ARG A 266 -6.03 13.80 9.03
C ARG A 266 -6.83 14.62 8.03
N SER A 267 -8.15 14.59 8.17
CA SER A 267 -9.08 15.20 7.23
C SER A 267 -9.83 16.35 7.89
N GLU A 268 -9.91 17.47 7.17
CA GLU A 268 -10.62 18.68 7.56
C GLU A 268 -11.72 18.95 6.53
N GLU A 269 -12.90 19.34 7.01
CA GLU A 269 -13.95 19.84 6.14
C GLU A 269 -13.69 21.31 5.80
N LYS A 270 -13.70 21.62 4.50
CA LYS A 270 -13.48 22.96 3.96
C LYS A 270 -14.67 23.41 3.15
N GLU A 271 -14.95 24.70 3.17
CA GLU A 271 -16.00 25.32 2.38
C GLU A 271 -15.43 25.85 1.05
N LYS A 272 -16.18 25.70 -0.04
CA LYS A 272 -15.90 26.36 -1.32
C LYS A 272 -16.58 27.72 -1.38
N GLU A 273 -16.20 28.54 -2.36
CA GLU A 273 -16.83 29.84 -2.61
C GLU A 273 -18.36 29.76 -2.84
N ASP A 274 -18.85 28.62 -3.33
CA ASP A 274 -20.28 28.38 -3.56
C ASP A 274 -21.05 27.89 -2.32
N GLY A 275 -20.40 27.80 -1.15
CA GLY A 275 -20.96 27.31 0.10
C GLY A 275 -21.05 25.78 0.20
N SER A 276 -20.64 25.02 -0.82
CA SER A 276 -20.54 23.57 -0.72
C SER A 276 -19.28 23.15 0.05
N THR A 277 -19.36 22.07 0.82
CA THR A 277 -18.20 21.55 1.55
C THR A 277 -17.44 20.47 0.77
N TYR A 278 -16.17 20.30 1.10
CA TYR A 278 -15.32 19.19 0.66
C TYR A 278 -14.34 18.81 1.76
N TRP A 279 -13.87 17.57 1.75
CA TRP A 279 -12.88 17.10 2.70
C TRP A 279 -11.48 17.16 2.09
N GLU A 280 -10.56 17.84 2.76
CA GLU A 280 -9.14 17.81 2.43
C GLU A 280 -8.41 16.90 3.42
N THR A 281 -7.58 15.99 2.91
CA THR A 281 -6.82 15.04 3.76
C THR A 281 -5.34 15.27 3.64
N THR A 282 -4.69 15.57 4.77
CA THR A 282 -3.24 15.59 4.89
C THR A 282 -2.74 14.23 5.38
N LYS A 283 -1.71 13.68 4.74
CA LYS A 283 -1.07 12.42 5.17
C LYS A 283 0.06 12.71 6.13
N TYR A 284 0.17 11.89 7.16
CA TYR A 284 1.20 11.95 8.18
C TYR A 284 1.90 10.61 8.30
N TRP A 285 3.12 10.66 8.82
CA TRP A 285 3.89 9.48 9.18
C TRP A 285 4.69 9.71 10.47
N VAL A 286 4.96 8.64 11.21
CA VAL A 286 5.65 8.65 12.51
C VAL A 286 6.36 7.31 12.73
N ASP A 287 7.43 7.28 13.53
CA ASP A 287 8.08 6.03 13.96
C ASP A 287 7.05 5.13 14.67
N ALA A 288 6.91 3.89 14.20
CA ALA A 288 5.93 2.93 14.70
C ALA A 288 6.15 2.55 16.17
N LYS A 289 7.31 2.85 16.76
CA LYS A 289 7.56 2.73 18.20
C LYS A 289 6.55 3.50 19.06
N ILE A 290 5.85 4.49 18.50
CA ILE A 290 4.75 5.16 19.21
C ILE A 290 3.67 4.16 19.67
N ILE A 291 3.44 3.08 18.92
CA ILE A 291 2.50 2.01 19.29
C ILE A 291 2.92 1.33 20.60
N GLU A 292 4.21 1.06 20.77
CA GLU A 292 4.71 0.40 21.98
C GLU A 292 4.56 1.26 23.23
N THR A 293 4.50 2.59 23.08
CA THR A 293 4.21 3.49 24.21
C THR A 293 2.79 3.36 24.73
N LEU A 294 1.88 2.77 23.95
CA LEU A 294 0.47 2.53 24.29
C LEU A 294 0.23 1.11 24.80
N ARG A 295 1.22 0.22 24.74
CA ARG A 295 1.06 -1.17 25.16
C ARG A 295 0.90 -1.20 26.70
N PRO A 296 -0.20 -1.79 27.21
CA PRO A 296 -0.36 -1.98 28.65
C PRO A 296 0.80 -2.79 29.22
N GLN A 297 1.31 -2.36 30.38
CA GLN A 297 2.36 -3.04 31.14
C GLN A 297 1.81 -4.24 31.92
#